data_AF-M7NQK3-F1
#
_entry.id   AF-M7NQK3-F1
#
_cell.length_a   1.000
_cell.length_b   1.000
_cell.length_c   1.000
_cell.angle_alpha   90.00
_cell.angle_beta   90.00
_cell.angle_gamma   90.00
#
_symmetry.space_group_name_H-M   'P 1'
#
loop_
_entity.id
_entity.type
_entity.pdbx_description
1 polymer ?
#
loop_
_entity_poly.entity_id
_entity_poly.type
_entity_poly.pdbx_seq_one_letter_code
_entity_poly.pdbx_strand_id
1 'polypeptide(L)'
;MPIGIINSSWGGTPAETWVHADTLAASPLLAKEAAKAWERPYGPHLPGKAYNAMIAPLIPFRLAGVLWYQGESNIHSPHTYQELLPTLIRSWRSAWGWEFPFYFAQIAPYAYGSPYQGVLIRDGQRRSLRVPKTGMVVLSDIGDVQDMHPSNKLDVGRRFAHLALNKTYGQTGFPASGPLYRQMQTEGDKIRLHFDYAEGGLVAKGGALTHFEIAGEDQQFVPAQATIEGSTLVVRAKGVAKPVAVRFAWSNTAEPNLFNRQGLPASSFRTDDWEMPKK
;
A
#
# COMPACT_ATOMS: atom_id res chain seq x y z
N MET A 1 15.89 -25.31 5.47
CA MET A 1 14.46 -25.69 5.57
C MET A 1 13.89 -25.72 4.16
N PRO A 2 13.17 -26.78 3.75
CA PRO A 2 12.48 -26.80 2.45
C PRO A 2 11.39 -25.72 2.42
N ILE A 3 11.18 -25.09 1.26
CA ILE A 3 10.15 -24.07 1.03
C ILE A 3 9.13 -24.63 0.05
N GLY A 4 7.86 -24.68 0.45
CA GLY A 4 6.73 -24.95 -0.42
C GLY A 4 6.04 -23.63 -0.81
N ILE A 5 5.62 -23.51 -2.07
CA ILE A 5 4.85 -22.37 -2.56
C ILE A 5 3.51 -22.89 -3.07
N ILE A 6 2.42 -22.33 -2.54
CA ILE A 6 1.06 -22.57 -3.03
C ILE A 6 0.65 -21.31 -3.79
N ASN A 7 0.29 -21.47 -5.07
CA ASN A 7 -0.24 -20.37 -5.88
C ASN A 7 -1.77 -20.42 -5.86
N SER A 8 -2.39 -19.37 -5.34
CA SER A 8 -3.83 -19.15 -5.35
C SER A 8 -4.10 -17.73 -5.80
N SER A 9 -4.13 -17.52 -7.12
CA SER A 9 -4.31 -16.21 -7.74
C SER A 9 -5.26 -16.28 -8.94
N TRP A 10 -6.07 -15.25 -9.12
CA TRP A 10 -7.02 -15.11 -10.24
C TRP A 10 -7.07 -13.65 -10.68
N GLY A 11 -6.73 -13.40 -11.95
CA GLY A 11 -6.68 -12.06 -12.52
C GLY A 11 -8.02 -11.32 -12.49
N GLY A 12 -7.98 -10.00 -12.28
CA GLY A 12 -9.18 -9.16 -12.34
C GLY A 12 -10.19 -9.37 -11.22
N THR A 13 -9.80 -10.04 -10.12
CA THR A 13 -10.68 -10.28 -8.97
C THR A 13 -10.56 -9.15 -7.93
N PRO A 14 -11.68 -8.57 -7.46
CA PRO A 14 -11.66 -7.63 -6.36
C PRO A 14 -11.50 -8.37 -5.02
N ALA A 15 -10.90 -7.73 -4.02
CA ALA A 15 -10.52 -8.37 -2.75
C ALA A 15 -11.70 -8.97 -1.98
N GLU A 16 -12.91 -8.46 -2.17
CA GLU A 16 -14.16 -8.96 -1.59
C GLU A 16 -14.42 -10.44 -1.93
N THR A 17 -14.00 -10.88 -3.11
CA THR A 17 -14.14 -12.29 -3.54
C THR A 17 -13.27 -13.24 -2.72
N TRP A 18 -12.22 -12.71 -2.09
CA TRP A 18 -11.22 -13.45 -1.31
C TRP A 18 -11.46 -13.39 0.20
N VAL A 19 -12.50 -12.69 0.67
CA VAL A 19 -12.90 -12.67 2.08
C VAL A 19 -14.06 -13.63 2.31
N HIS A 20 -14.10 -14.32 3.44
CA HIS A 20 -15.28 -15.11 3.82
C HIS A 20 -16.54 -14.23 3.79
N ALA A 21 -17.60 -14.69 3.13
CA ALA A 21 -18.79 -13.88 2.85
C ALA A 21 -19.42 -13.30 4.14
N ASP A 22 -19.55 -14.12 5.19
CA ASP A 22 -20.09 -13.68 6.48
C ASP A 22 -19.24 -12.58 7.15
N THR A 23 -17.92 -12.59 6.93
CA THR A 23 -17.05 -11.52 7.46
C THR A 23 -17.33 -10.19 6.77
N LEU A 24 -17.63 -10.19 5.47
CA LEU A 24 -18.03 -8.98 4.75
C LEU A 24 -19.44 -8.53 5.15
N ALA A 25 -20.38 -9.47 5.28
CA ALA A 25 -21.76 -9.18 5.68
C ALA A 25 -21.85 -8.55 7.07
N ALA A 26 -20.93 -8.88 7.98
CA ALA A 26 -20.85 -8.29 9.32
C ALA A 26 -20.38 -6.82 9.33
N SER A 27 -19.86 -6.29 8.22
CA SER A 27 -19.47 -4.88 8.09
C SER A 27 -20.45 -4.13 7.18
N PRO A 28 -21.31 -3.23 7.70
CA PRO A 28 -22.26 -2.49 6.87
C PRO A 28 -21.60 -1.72 5.72
N LEU A 29 -20.40 -1.17 5.96
CA LEU A 29 -19.62 -0.47 4.94
C LEU A 29 -19.19 -1.43 3.82
N LEU A 30 -18.56 -2.55 4.18
CA LEU A 30 -18.03 -3.50 3.18
C LEU A 30 -19.15 -4.24 2.46
N ALA A 31 -20.22 -4.62 3.16
CA ALA A 31 -21.41 -5.23 2.56
C ALA A 31 -22.04 -4.31 1.51
N LYS A 32 -22.18 -3.01 1.84
CA LYS A 32 -22.72 -2.00 0.90
C LYS A 32 -21.87 -1.83 -0.34
N GLU A 33 -20.54 -1.77 -0.21
CA GLU A 33 -19.66 -1.65 -1.37
C GLU A 33 -19.57 -2.94 -2.18
N ALA A 34 -19.55 -4.10 -1.51
CA ALA A 34 -19.57 -5.40 -2.17
C ALA A 34 -20.84 -5.62 -3.01
N ALA A 35 -21.99 -5.07 -2.58
CA ALA A 35 -23.23 -5.11 -3.34
C ALA A 35 -23.19 -4.32 -4.66
N LYS A 36 -22.17 -3.46 -4.86
CA LYS A 36 -21.92 -2.74 -6.12
C LYS A 36 -21.03 -3.53 -7.09
N ALA A 37 -20.65 -4.76 -6.75
CA ALA A 37 -19.87 -5.61 -7.62
C ALA A 37 -20.60 -5.79 -8.96
N TRP A 38 -19.88 -5.56 -10.06
CA TRP A 38 -20.38 -5.76 -11.40
C TRP A 38 -19.99 -7.15 -11.91
N GLU A 39 -20.82 -7.73 -12.76
CA GLU A 39 -20.61 -9.08 -13.30
C GLU A 39 -19.37 -9.13 -14.19
N ARG A 40 -18.42 -10.02 -13.83
CA ARG A 40 -17.21 -10.25 -14.61
C ARG A 40 -17.33 -11.56 -15.38
N PRO A 41 -17.43 -11.56 -16.72
CA PRO A 41 -17.60 -12.79 -17.49
C PRO A 41 -16.43 -13.77 -17.38
N TYR A 42 -15.26 -13.30 -16.96
CA TYR A 42 -14.02 -14.09 -16.89
C TYR A 42 -13.54 -14.40 -15.46
N GLY A 43 -14.35 -14.13 -14.43
CA GLY A 43 -13.91 -14.41 -13.05
C GLY A 43 -14.95 -14.15 -11.97
N PRO A 44 -14.66 -14.61 -10.73
CA PRO A 44 -15.53 -14.35 -9.60
C PRO A 44 -15.58 -12.85 -9.31
N HIS A 45 -16.78 -12.36 -9.00
CA HIS A 45 -17.03 -10.97 -8.59
C HIS A 45 -17.84 -10.89 -7.29
N LEU A 46 -18.54 -11.96 -6.91
CA LEU A 46 -19.33 -12.01 -5.68
C LEU A 46 -18.45 -12.32 -4.46
N PRO A 47 -18.78 -11.74 -3.29
CA PRO A 47 -18.14 -12.03 -2.01
C PRO A 47 -17.90 -13.52 -1.74
N GLY A 48 -16.69 -13.85 -1.28
CA GLY A 48 -16.31 -15.20 -0.85
C GLY A 48 -16.21 -16.28 -1.93
N LYS A 49 -16.50 -15.99 -3.20
CA LYS A 49 -16.41 -16.99 -4.28
C LYS A 49 -14.99 -17.53 -4.47
N ALA A 50 -13.99 -16.65 -4.58
CA ALA A 50 -12.59 -17.06 -4.70
C ALA A 50 -12.07 -17.67 -3.40
N TYR A 51 -12.50 -17.13 -2.25
CA TYR A 51 -12.19 -17.70 -0.95
C TYR A 51 -12.62 -19.17 -0.85
N ASN A 52 -13.89 -19.47 -1.12
CA ASN A 52 -14.43 -20.83 -1.02
C ASN A 52 -13.77 -21.79 -2.01
N ALA A 53 -13.49 -21.33 -3.24
CA ALA A 53 -12.93 -22.18 -4.28
C ALA A 53 -11.41 -22.42 -4.11
N MET A 54 -10.66 -21.44 -3.62
CA MET A 54 -9.19 -21.45 -3.71
C MET A 54 -8.44 -21.24 -2.40
N ILE A 55 -9.10 -20.76 -1.34
CA ILE A 55 -8.47 -20.50 -0.03
C ILE A 55 -8.96 -21.48 1.02
N ALA A 56 -10.27 -21.69 1.14
CA ALA A 56 -10.86 -22.61 2.10
C ALA A 56 -10.27 -24.05 2.00
N PRO A 57 -10.00 -24.62 0.81
CA PRO A 57 -9.37 -25.93 0.69
C PRO A 57 -7.93 -25.97 1.23
N LEU A 58 -7.27 -24.82 1.42
CA LEU A 58 -5.90 -24.72 1.91
C LEU A 58 -5.81 -24.68 3.44
N ILE A 59 -6.92 -24.48 4.15
CA ILE A 59 -6.97 -24.38 5.62
C ILE A 59 -6.23 -25.52 6.34
N PRO A 60 -6.31 -26.79 5.89
CA PRO A 60 -5.56 -27.89 6.52
C PRO A 60 -4.02 -27.75 6.46
N PHE A 61 -3.47 -26.91 5.59
CA PHE A 61 -2.03 -26.68 5.49
C PHE A 61 -1.57 -25.61 6.49
N ARG A 62 -0.52 -25.90 7.26
CA ARG A 62 0.15 -24.86 8.06
C ARG A 62 0.92 -23.91 7.14
N LEU A 63 0.56 -22.63 7.17
CA LEU A 63 1.24 -21.60 6.39
C LEU A 63 2.49 -21.07 7.12
N ALA A 64 3.58 -20.79 6.41
CA ALA A 64 4.65 -19.95 6.96
C ALA A 64 4.31 -18.46 6.91
N GLY A 65 3.41 -18.09 6.00
CA GLY A 65 2.89 -16.74 5.78
C GLY A 65 2.19 -16.65 4.43
N VAL A 66 1.68 -15.46 4.12
CA VAL A 66 1.00 -15.14 2.85
C VAL A 66 1.73 -14.01 2.13
N LEU A 67 1.83 -14.12 0.82
CA LEU A 67 2.22 -13.03 -0.08
C LEU A 67 0.98 -12.62 -0.89
N TRP A 68 0.57 -11.35 -0.78
CA TRP A 68 -0.64 -10.83 -1.38
C TRP A 68 -0.34 -9.66 -2.30
N TYR A 69 -0.65 -9.79 -3.59
CA TYR A 69 -0.53 -8.69 -4.53
C TYR A 69 -1.85 -8.53 -5.28
N GLN A 70 -2.63 -7.57 -4.81
CA GLN A 70 -3.93 -7.21 -5.36
C GLN A 70 -4.26 -5.77 -4.92
N GLY A 71 -5.04 -5.09 -5.74
CA GLY A 71 -5.72 -3.83 -5.38
C GLY A 71 -6.31 -3.12 -6.60
N GLU A 72 -5.80 -3.45 -7.79
CA GLU A 72 -6.13 -2.87 -9.08
C GLU A 72 -7.63 -2.99 -9.40
N SER A 73 -8.28 -4.09 -9.03
CA SER A 73 -9.72 -4.28 -9.25
C SER A 73 -10.62 -3.59 -8.22
N ASN A 74 -10.05 -2.97 -7.19
CA ASN A 74 -10.78 -2.23 -6.15
C ASN A 74 -10.79 -0.70 -6.37
N ILE A 75 -10.23 -0.20 -7.47
CA ILE A 75 -10.21 1.23 -7.83
C ILE A 75 -11.60 1.88 -7.92
N HIS A 76 -12.67 1.09 -8.03
CA HIS A 76 -14.06 1.57 -8.03
C HIS A 76 -14.57 1.93 -6.63
N SER A 77 -13.92 1.45 -5.57
CA SER A 77 -14.26 1.72 -4.17
C SER A 77 -13.00 1.89 -3.32
N PRO A 78 -12.08 2.80 -3.69
CA PRO A 78 -10.74 2.78 -3.12
C PRO A 78 -10.72 3.26 -1.66
N HIS A 79 -11.69 4.06 -1.25
CA HIS A 79 -11.86 4.58 0.11
C HIS A 79 -12.14 3.50 1.16
N THR A 80 -12.66 2.34 0.77
CA THR A 80 -12.92 1.21 1.70
C THR A 80 -11.77 0.24 1.80
N TYR A 81 -10.75 0.35 0.95
CA TYR A 81 -9.66 -0.63 0.90
C TYR A 81 -8.87 -0.70 2.22
N GLN A 82 -8.77 0.45 2.93
CA GLN A 82 -8.16 0.53 4.26
C GLN A 82 -8.91 -0.29 5.33
N GLU A 83 -10.19 -0.61 5.12
CA GLU A 83 -10.96 -1.51 5.98
C GLU A 83 -11.03 -2.92 5.41
N LEU A 84 -11.10 -3.05 4.08
CA LEU A 84 -11.22 -4.33 3.38
C LEU A 84 -9.99 -5.22 3.57
N LEU A 85 -8.78 -4.70 3.34
CA LEU A 85 -7.56 -5.51 3.45
C LEU A 85 -7.31 -6.01 4.89
N PRO A 86 -7.43 -5.19 5.95
CA PRO A 86 -7.38 -5.68 7.33
C PRO A 86 -8.45 -6.73 7.64
N THR A 87 -9.64 -6.58 7.06
CA THR A 87 -10.74 -7.54 7.22
C THR A 87 -10.43 -8.87 6.54
N LEU A 88 -9.85 -8.85 5.34
CA LEU A 88 -9.35 -10.04 4.65
C LEU A 88 -8.31 -10.78 5.49
N ILE A 89 -7.29 -10.06 5.98
CA ILE A 89 -6.20 -10.63 6.79
C ILE A 89 -6.76 -11.31 8.04
N ARG A 90 -7.67 -10.64 8.77
CA ARG A 90 -8.31 -11.19 9.97
C ARG A 90 -9.22 -12.38 9.64
N SER A 91 -9.96 -12.32 8.54
CA SER A 91 -10.82 -13.41 8.08
C SER A 91 -10.01 -14.70 7.87
N TRP A 92 -8.88 -14.61 7.16
CA TRP A 92 -8.03 -15.77 6.90
C TRP A 92 -7.35 -16.27 8.18
N ARG A 93 -6.81 -15.37 9.01
CA ARG A 93 -6.21 -15.77 10.30
C ARG A 93 -7.21 -16.45 11.23
N SER A 94 -8.46 -16.00 11.23
CA SER A 94 -9.56 -16.64 11.97
C SER A 94 -9.81 -18.06 11.46
N ALA A 95 -9.89 -18.25 10.13
CA ALA A 95 -10.11 -19.56 9.53
C ALA A 95 -8.98 -20.58 9.83
N TRP A 96 -7.73 -20.12 9.97
CA TRP A 96 -6.60 -20.96 10.38
C TRP A 96 -6.43 -21.09 11.90
N GLY A 97 -7.08 -20.24 12.69
CA GLY A 97 -6.95 -20.22 14.15
C GLY A 97 -5.62 -19.67 14.69
N TRP A 98 -4.83 -18.94 13.89
CA TRP A 98 -3.60 -18.30 14.38
C TRP A 98 -3.14 -17.10 13.53
N GLU A 99 -2.31 -16.25 14.13
CA GLU A 99 -1.81 -15.01 13.52
C GLU A 99 -0.50 -15.23 12.74
N PHE A 100 -0.59 -15.66 11.49
CA PHE A 100 0.55 -15.85 10.59
C PHE A 100 1.00 -14.57 9.89
N PRO A 101 2.28 -14.45 9.47
CA PRO A 101 2.77 -13.32 8.68
C PRO A 101 1.97 -13.10 7.40
N PHE A 102 1.58 -11.85 7.13
CA PHE A 102 0.81 -11.49 5.95
C PHE A 102 1.48 -10.30 5.26
N TYR A 103 2.20 -10.57 4.17
CA TYR A 103 2.92 -9.55 3.42
C TYR A 103 2.18 -9.21 2.14
N PHE A 104 2.09 -7.92 1.84
CA PHE A 104 1.38 -7.46 0.65
C PHE A 104 2.18 -6.45 -0.17
N ALA A 105 1.82 -6.30 -1.43
CA ALA A 105 2.38 -5.25 -2.29
C ALA A 105 1.50 -4.00 -2.22
N GLN A 106 2.13 -2.83 -2.11
CA GLN A 106 1.52 -1.59 -2.54
C GLN A 106 1.50 -1.58 -4.07
N ILE A 107 0.32 -1.45 -4.68
CA ILE A 107 0.19 -1.59 -6.14
C ILE A 107 1.10 -0.62 -6.90
N ALA A 108 1.52 -1.03 -8.09
CA ALA A 108 2.30 -0.19 -8.98
C ALA A 108 1.49 1.04 -9.45
N PRO A 109 2.16 2.16 -9.78
CA PRO A 109 1.53 3.30 -10.43
C PRO A 109 0.97 2.88 -11.80
N TYR A 110 -0.22 3.34 -12.14
CA TYR A 110 -0.87 3.05 -13.43
C TYR A 110 -1.89 4.14 -13.77
N ALA A 111 -2.09 4.44 -15.04
CA ALA A 111 -3.05 5.43 -15.51
C ALA A 111 -4.51 4.93 -15.41
N TYR A 112 -5.12 5.11 -14.24
CA TYR A 112 -6.56 4.87 -14.04
C TYR A 112 -7.44 6.03 -14.53
N GLY A 113 -8.73 5.76 -14.74
CA GLY A 113 -9.68 6.72 -15.32
C GLY A 113 -10.03 7.94 -14.46
N SER A 114 -9.86 7.88 -13.14
CA SER A 114 -10.08 9.04 -12.24
C SER A 114 -8.82 9.37 -11.44
N PRO A 115 -8.53 10.64 -11.10
CA PRO A 115 -7.19 11.11 -10.72
C PRO A 115 -6.51 10.42 -9.53
N TYR A 116 -7.31 9.93 -8.57
CA TYR A 116 -6.82 9.47 -7.27
C TYR A 116 -7.10 8.01 -6.93
N GLN A 117 -7.71 7.23 -7.82
CA GLN A 117 -8.13 5.87 -7.49
C GLN A 117 -6.96 4.97 -7.06
N GLY A 118 -5.87 4.99 -7.81
CA GLY A 118 -4.68 4.20 -7.54
C GLY A 118 -3.99 4.62 -6.25
N VAL A 119 -3.79 5.93 -6.03
CA VAL A 119 -3.15 6.40 -4.79
C VAL A 119 -4.00 6.09 -3.56
N LEU A 120 -5.33 6.15 -3.65
CA LEU A 120 -6.20 5.81 -2.53
C LEU A 120 -6.11 4.31 -2.16
N ILE A 121 -5.98 3.42 -3.14
CA ILE A 121 -5.66 2.01 -2.88
C ILE A 121 -4.29 1.90 -2.20
N ARG A 122 -3.27 2.58 -2.72
CA ARG A 122 -1.91 2.56 -2.16
C ARG A 122 -1.88 3.06 -0.72
N ASP A 123 -2.58 4.14 -0.40
CA ASP A 123 -2.69 4.63 0.97
C ASP A 123 -3.47 3.66 1.86
N GLY A 124 -4.52 3.03 1.35
CA GLY A 124 -5.24 1.96 2.05
C GLY A 124 -4.35 0.76 2.37
N GLN A 125 -3.47 0.36 1.45
CA GLN A 125 -2.45 -0.67 1.67
C GLN A 125 -1.45 -0.23 2.73
N ARG A 126 -0.92 0.99 2.66
CA ARG A 126 -0.01 1.54 3.68
C ARG A 126 -0.65 1.55 5.06
N ARG A 127 -1.87 2.08 5.18
CA ARG A 127 -2.62 2.15 6.46
C ARG A 127 -2.97 0.76 7.00
N SER A 128 -3.03 -0.27 6.15
CA SER A 128 -3.24 -1.67 6.57
C SER A 128 -2.06 -2.25 7.35
N LEU A 129 -0.87 -1.63 7.32
CA LEU A 129 0.27 -2.00 8.17
C LEU A 129 0.00 -1.89 9.68
N ARG A 130 -1.11 -1.23 10.08
CA ARG A 130 -1.59 -1.24 11.47
C ARG A 130 -1.96 -2.64 11.98
N VAL A 131 -2.17 -3.61 11.08
CA VAL A 131 -2.45 -5.00 11.46
C VAL A 131 -1.14 -5.69 11.85
N PRO A 132 -1.06 -6.37 13.02
CA PRO A 132 0.15 -7.06 13.45
C PRO A 132 0.67 -8.11 12.46
N LYS A 133 1.98 -8.34 12.48
CA LYS A 133 2.69 -9.29 11.60
C LYS A 133 2.38 -9.08 10.11
N THR A 134 2.31 -7.82 9.71
CA THR A 134 2.21 -7.43 8.31
C THR A 134 3.47 -6.70 7.85
N GLY A 135 3.60 -6.57 6.54
CA GLY A 135 4.70 -5.90 5.88
C GLY A 135 4.31 -5.60 4.44
N MET A 136 4.89 -4.54 3.88
CA MET A 136 4.49 -4.01 2.59
C MET A 136 5.70 -3.83 1.68
N VAL A 137 5.59 -4.37 0.47
CA VAL A 137 6.52 -4.12 -0.64
C VAL A 137 5.99 -2.93 -1.44
N VAL A 138 6.77 -1.86 -1.55
CA VAL A 138 6.44 -0.70 -2.40
C VAL A 138 6.94 -0.96 -3.82
N LEU A 139 6.14 -0.61 -4.83
CA LEU A 139 6.42 -0.92 -6.25
C LEU A 139 6.52 0.30 -7.17
N SER A 140 6.53 1.52 -6.62
CA SER A 140 6.49 2.76 -7.40
C SER A 140 7.70 3.02 -8.30
N ASP A 141 8.78 2.26 -8.15
CA ASP A 141 10.02 2.39 -8.91
C ASP A 141 10.26 1.25 -9.92
N ILE A 142 9.39 0.23 -9.92
CA ILE A 142 9.51 -0.96 -10.79
C ILE A 142 8.18 -1.32 -11.47
N GLY A 143 7.27 -0.34 -11.57
CA GLY A 143 6.00 -0.43 -12.28
C GLY A 143 6.10 0.03 -13.74
N ASP A 144 4.94 0.13 -14.39
CA ASP A 144 4.78 0.73 -15.70
C ASP A 144 3.45 1.50 -15.69
N VAL A 145 3.51 2.82 -15.89
CA VAL A 145 2.31 3.67 -15.85
C VAL A 145 1.35 3.40 -17.02
N GLN A 146 1.83 2.77 -18.09
CA GLN A 146 1.06 2.41 -19.30
C GLN A 146 0.62 0.95 -19.31
N ASP A 147 1.25 0.07 -18.51
CA ASP A 147 0.88 -1.34 -18.39
C ASP A 147 0.66 -1.74 -16.92
N MET A 148 -0.60 -2.04 -16.59
CA MET A 148 -1.00 -2.51 -15.26
C MET A 148 -0.37 -3.88 -14.91
N HIS A 149 0.22 -4.59 -15.87
CA HIS A 149 0.91 -5.86 -15.68
C HIS A 149 2.43 -5.76 -15.92
N PRO A 150 3.17 -4.93 -15.14
CA PRO A 150 4.56 -4.63 -15.42
C PRO A 150 5.42 -5.89 -15.46
N SER A 151 6.34 -5.96 -16.44
CA SER A 151 7.12 -7.16 -16.75
C SER A 151 8.13 -7.55 -15.66
N ASN A 152 8.61 -6.58 -14.86
CA ASN A 152 9.56 -6.84 -13.78
C ASN A 152 8.89 -7.50 -12.56
N LYS A 153 8.56 -8.80 -12.67
CA LYS A 153 8.04 -9.60 -11.54
C LYS A 153 9.14 -10.15 -10.64
N LEU A 154 10.38 -10.23 -11.14
CA LEU A 154 11.51 -10.78 -10.41
C LEU A 154 11.86 -9.93 -9.20
N ASP A 155 11.92 -8.60 -9.36
CA ASP A 155 12.26 -7.71 -8.25
C ASP A 155 11.12 -7.60 -7.23
N VAL A 156 9.86 -7.74 -7.66
CA VAL A 156 8.71 -7.89 -6.75
C VAL A 156 8.90 -9.11 -5.85
N GLY A 157 9.19 -10.27 -6.45
CA GLY A 157 9.44 -11.51 -5.72
C GLY A 157 10.65 -11.40 -4.76
N ARG A 158 11.74 -10.76 -5.19
CA ARG A 158 12.92 -10.50 -4.34
C ARG A 158 12.57 -9.62 -3.14
N ARG A 159 11.79 -8.55 -3.31
CA ARG A 159 11.37 -7.69 -2.20
C ARG A 159 10.50 -8.44 -1.19
N PHE A 160 9.59 -9.29 -1.65
CA PHE A 160 8.83 -10.17 -0.75
C PHE A 160 9.73 -11.15 -0.01
N ALA A 161 10.70 -11.75 -0.70
CA ALA A 161 11.66 -12.66 -0.09
C ALA A 161 12.51 -11.95 0.98
N HIS A 162 13.02 -10.75 0.71
CA HIS A 162 13.77 -9.95 1.68
C HIS A 162 12.93 -9.61 2.91
N LEU A 163 11.69 -9.17 2.70
CA LEU A 163 10.75 -8.89 3.78
C LEU A 163 10.49 -10.13 4.65
N ALA A 164 10.27 -11.30 4.04
CA ALA A 164 10.08 -12.54 4.78
C ALA A 164 11.34 -12.99 5.51
N LEU A 165 12.52 -12.91 4.87
CA LEU A 165 13.80 -13.22 5.48
C LEU A 165 14.05 -12.35 6.72
N ASN A 166 13.79 -11.05 6.64
CA ASN A 166 13.94 -10.12 7.75
C ASN A 166 12.91 -10.37 8.86
N LYS A 167 11.61 -10.31 8.53
CA LYS A 167 10.53 -10.23 9.53
C LYS A 167 10.02 -11.59 10.01
N THR A 168 10.10 -12.63 9.18
CA THR A 168 9.68 -13.99 9.56
C THR A 168 10.86 -14.84 10.03
N TYR A 169 12.00 -14.73 9.35
CA TYR A 169 13.15 -15.61 9.61
C TYR A 169 14.31 -14.94 10.37
N GLY A 170 14.16 -13.68 10.79
CA GLY A 170 15.13 -12.99 11.65
C GLY A 170 16.45 -12.61 10.97
N GLN A 171 16.55 -12.72 9.65
CA GLN A 171 17.75 -12.37 8.89
C GLN A 171 17.76 -10.85 8.61
N THR A 172 18.16 -10.07 9.61
CA THR A 172 18.08 -8.59 9.59
C THR A 172 18.99 -7.91 8.57
N GLY A 173 19.91 -8.64 7.94
CA GLY A 173 20.73 -8.15 6.83
C GLY A 173 19.95 -7.91 5.53
N PHE A 174 18.73 -8.45 5.42
CA PHE A 174 17.84 -8.19 4.29
C PHE A 174 16.92 -6.99 4.57
N PRO A 175 16.69 -6.10 3.59
CA PRO A 175 15.86 -4.93 3.80
C PRO A 175 14.37 -5.31 3.93
N ALA A 176 13.71 -4.79 4.96
CA ALA A 176 12.28 -5.06 5.20
C ALA A 176 11.35 -4.06 4.49
N SER A 177 11.72 -2.78 4.42
CA SER A 177 10.90 -1.75 3.80
C SER A 177 11.74 -0.53 3.39
N GLY A 178 11.16 0.31 2.55
CA GLY A 178 11.61 1.68 2.33
C GLY A 178 10.99 2.64 3.36
N PRO A 179 11.27 3.95 3.27
CA PRO A 179 10.73 4.92 4.23
C PRO A 179 9.21 4.88 4.33
N LEU A 180 8.70 4.76 5.56
CA LEU A 180 7.27 4.85 5.85
C LEU A 180 7.01 6.08 6.71
N TYR A 181 6.10 6.95 6.26
CA TYR A 181 5.73 8.14 7.02
C TYR A 181 5.20 7.76 8.41
N ARG A 182 5.78 8.37 9.44
CA ARG A 182 5.41 8.17 10.86
C ARG A 182 4.69 9.39 11.43
N GLN A 183 5.27 10.57 11.28
CA GLN A 183 4.73 11.79 11.88
C GLN A 183 5.24 13.04 11.17
N MET A 184 4.54 14.14 11.38
CA MET A 184 4.94 15.47 10.94
C MET A 184 5.07 16.43 12.13
N GLN A 185 5.89 17.46 11.95
CA GLN A 185 6.03 18.58 12.87
C GLN A 185 6.08 19.89 12.07
N THR A 186 5.20 20.83 12.39
CA THR A 186 5.25 22.17 11.79
C THR A 186 6.33 23.02 12.47
N GLU A 187 7.18 23.66 11.67
CA GLU A 187 8.33 24.46 12.11
C GLU A 187 8.29 25.86 11.47
N GLY A 188 7.34 26.71 11.86
CA GLY A 188 7.14 28.00 11.21
C GLY A 188 6.49 27.81 9.84
N ASP A 189 7.19 28.14 8.76
CA ASP A 189 6.70 28.10 7.37
C ASP A 189 7.01 26.78 6.64
N LYS A 190 7.47 25.76 7.37
CA LYS A 190 7.84 24.45 6.82
C LYS A 190 7.30 23.30 7.68
N ILE A 191 7.22 22.11 7.09
CA ILE A 191 6.86 20.87 7.79
C ILE A 191 8.06 19.92 7.76
N ARG A 192 8.45 19.43 8.94
CA ARG A 192 9.39 18.31 9.07
C ARG A 192 8.63 16.99 9.09
N LEU A 193 9.10 16.02 8.34
CA LEU A 193 8.56 14.67 8.26
C LEU A 193 9.55 13.66 8.81
N HIS A 194 9.03 12.72 9.58
CA HIS A 194 9.79 11.61 10.15
C HIS A 194 9.29 10.28 9.59
N PHE A 195 10.23 9.35 9.42
CA PHE A 195 9.98 8.07 8.79
C PHE A 195 10.51 6.92 9.64
N ASP A 196 9.79 5.80 9.61
CA ASP A 196 10.37 4.50 9.92
C ASP A 196 11.14 3.97 8.69
N TYR A 197 12.07 3.03 8.91
CA TYR A 197 12.93 2.48 7.85
C TYR A 197 13.83 3.52 7.15
N ALA A 198 14.18 4.56 7.90
CA ALA A 198 15.10 5.62 7.50
C ALA A 198 16.44 5.55 8.26
N GLU A 199 16.73 4.44 8.94
CA GLU A 199 18.01 4.20 9.59
C GLU A 199 19.14 4.24 8.56
N GLY A 200 20.21 4.95 8.89
CA GLY A 200 21.31 5.21 7.94
C GLY A 200 21.03 6.35 6.95
N GLY A 201 19.81 6.90 6.89
CA GLY A 201 19.45 8.11 6.16
C GLY A 201 18.58 7.90 4.92
N LEU A 202 18.04 9.02 4.43
CA LEU A 202 17.25 9.08 3.21
C LEU A 202 18.13 9.41 1.99
N VAL A 203 17.66 9.03 0.80
CA VAL A 203 18.35 9.23 -0.48
C VAL A 203 17.35 9.74 -1.51
N ALA A 204 17.75 10.75 -2.27
CA ALA A 204 17.05 11.15 -3.49
C ALA A 204 17.76 10.52 -4.69
N LYS A 205 17.08 9.66 -5.46
CA LYS A 205 17.66 9.05 -6.66
C LYS A 205 17.47 9.99 -7.86
N GLY A 206 18.54 10.23 -8.63
CA GLY A 206 18.44 10.96 -9.89
C GLY A 206 18.16 12.47 -9.76
N GLY A 207 18.50 13.10 -8.63
CA GLY A 207 18.48 14.56 -8.48
C GLY A 207 17.65 15.06 -7.30
N ALA A 208 17.04 16.24 -7.46
CA ALA A 208 16.18 16.84 -6.44
C ALA A 208 14.95 15.97 -6.15
N LEU A 209 14.44 16.03 -4.91
CA LEU A 209 13.24 15.29 -4.51
C LEU A 209 12.01 15.76 -5.30
N THR A 210 11.18 14.80 -5.71
CA THR A 210 9.97 15.04 -6.51
C THR A 210 8.71 14.58 -5.81
N HIS A 211 7.54 14.99 -6.34
CA HIS A 211 6.21 14.56 -5.90
C HIS A 211 5.84 14.94 -4.47
N PHE A 212 6.25 16.11 -4.00
CA PHE A 212 5.77 16.70 -2.74
C PHE A 212 4.77 17.81 -3.01
N GLU A 213 3.68 17.80 -2.25
CA GLU A 213 2.70 18.87 -2.22
C GLU A 213 2.47 19.29 -0.77
N ILE A 214 2.22 20.57 -0.53
CA ILE A 214 1.97 21.13 0.81
C ILE A 214 0.75 22.05 0.76
N ALA A 215 -0.04 22.07 1.83
CA ALA A 215 -1.22 22.92 1.95
C ALA A 215 -1.23 23.67 3.28
N GLY A 216 -1.85 24.85 3.27
CA GLY A 216 -2.23 25.57 4.48
C GLY A 216 -3.64 25.19 4.95
N GLU A 217 -4.21 25.99 5.84
CA GLU A 217 -5.58 25.79 6.37
C GLU A 217 -6.67 25.90 5.29
N ASP A 218 -6.36 26.51 4.14
CA ASP A 218 -7.24 26.59 2.97
C ASP A 218 -7.42 25.27 2.22
N GLN A 219 -6.67 24.24 2.60
CA GLN A 219 -6.67 22.89 2.01
C GLN A 219 -6.23 22.84 0.54
N GLN A 220 -5.62 23.92 0.04
CA GLN A 220 -5.14 23.99 -1.33
C GLN A 220 -3.70 23.48 -1.40
N PHE A 221 -3.54 22.27 -1.95
CA PHE A 221 -2.21 21.69 -2.17
C PHE A 221 -1.50 22.38 -3.33
N VAL A 222 -0.27 22.81 -3.08
CA VAL A 222 0.64 23.33 -4.10
C VAL A 222 1.93 22.50 -4.15
N PRO A 223 2.64 22.44 -5.30
CA PRO A 223 3.93 21.78 -5.38
C PRO A 223 4.92 22.35 -4.35
N ALA A 224 5.67 21.46 -3.70
CA ALA A 224 6.56 21.82 -2.61
C ALA A 224 8.00 21.35 -2.86
N GLN A 225 8.95 22.11 -2.33
CA GLN A 225 10.34 21.71 -2.27
C GLN A 225 10.55 20.86 -1.01
N ALA A 226 11.21 19.71 -1.17
CA ALA A 226 11.64 18.86 -0.07
C ALA A 226 13.16 18.78 0.01
N THR A 227 13.72 18.75 1.21
CA THR A 227 15.17 18.61 1.46
C THR A 227 15.42 17.54 2.51
N ILE A 228 16.42 16.68 2.27
CA ILE A 228 16.84 15.64 3.20
C ILE A 228 17.71 16.24 4.30
N GLU A 229 17.32 16.02 5.56
CA GLU A 229 18.08 16.35 6.75
C GLU A 229 18.25 15.07 7.59
N GLY A 230 19.32 14.32 7.32
CA GLY A 230 19.60 13.03 7.96
C GLY A 230 18.56 11.95 7.62
N SER A 231 17.76 11.56 8.62
CA SER A 231 16.63 10.61 8.48
C SER A 231 15.27 11.30 8.38
N THR A 232 15.26 12.63 8.27
CA THR A 232 14.03 13.44 8.15
C THR A 232 13.98 14.20 6.82
N LEU A 233 12.80 14.68 6.47
CA LEU A 233 12.61 15.63 5.36
C LEU A 233 12.06 16.94 5.89
N VAL A 234 12.47 18.04 5.28
CA VAL A 234 11.84 19.35 5.46
C VAL A 234 11.16 19.73 4.16
N VAL A 235 9.86 20.03 4.23
CA VAL A 235 9.00 20.37 3.10
C VAL A 235 8.48 21.80 3.26
N ARG A 236 8.57 22.60 2.21
CA ARG A 236 8.06 23.98 2.17
C ARG A 236 7.61 24.38 0.76
N ALA A 237 6.76 25.39 0.65
CA ALA A 237 6.41 26.00 -0.64
C ALA A 237 6.30 27.53 -0.52
N LYS A 238 6.70 28.23 -1.59
CA LYS A 238 6.50 29.67 -1.67
C LYS A 238 4.99 29.95 -1.67
N GLY A 239 4.55 30.87 -0.81
CA GLY A 239 3.13 31.24 -0.68
C GLY A 239 2.37 30.47 0.41
N VAL A 240 2.96 29.46 1.05
CA VAL A 240 2.34 28.72 2.16
C VAL A 240 3.02 29.09 3.48
N ALA A 241 2.57 30.19 4.10
CA ALA A 241 3.19 30.71 5.33
C ALA A 241 2.88 29.90 6.59
N LYS A 242 1.75 29.18 6.61
CA LYS A 242 1.28 28.36 7.73
C LYS A 242 0.89 26.97 7.22
N PRO A 243 1.85 26.09 6.92
CA PRO A 243 1.54 24.78 6.39
C PRO A 243 0.96 23.86 7.47
N VAL A 244 -0.06 23.09 7.08
CA VAL A 244 -0.76 22.14 7.98
C VAL A 244 -0.83 20.72 7.42
N ALA A 245 -0.54 20.52 6.13
CA ALA A 245 -0.59 19.20 5.52
C ALA A 245 0.46 19.02 4.41
N VAL A 246 0.95 17.78 4.27
CA VAL A 246 1.84 17.34 3.19
C VAL A 246 1.27 16.09 2.52
N ARG A 247 1.43 16.01 1.20
CA ARG A 247 1.20 14.82 0.39
C ARG A 247 2.47 14.44 -0.36
N PHE A 248 2.72 13.15 -0.46
CA PHE A 248 3.84 12.59 -1.19
C PHE A 248 3.37 11.49 -2.15
N ALA A 249 3.83 11.59 -3.41
CA ALA A 249 3.47 10.66 -4.48
C ALA A 249 1.95 10.49 -4.65
N TRP A 250 1.20 11.59 -4.52
CA TRP A 250 -0.25 11.57 -4.36
C TRP A 250 -1.05 11.64 -5.67
N SER A 251 -0.71 10.78 -6.62
CA SER A 251 -1.42 10.63 -7.90
C SER A 251 -1.41 9.17 -8.35
N ASN A 252 -2.20 8.81 -9.36
CA ASN A 252 -2.20 7.45 -9.90
C ASN A 252 -0.87 6.98 -10.49
N THR A 253 -0.15 7.89 -11.16
CA THR A 253 1.04 7.59 -11.96
C THR A 253 2.33 8.08 -11.32
N ALA A 254 2.31 8.39 -10.01
CA ALA A 254 3.50 8.90 -9.32
C ALA A 254 4.63 7.87 -9.30
N GLU A 255 5.79 8.27 -9.84
CA GLU A 255 7.08 7.55 -9.84
C GLU A 255 8.10 8.41 -9.06
N PRO A 256 7.99 8.48 -7.73
CA PRO A 256 8.81 9.37 -6.92
C PRO A 256 10.23 8.84 -6.71
N ASN A 257 11.12 9.73 -6.29
CA ASN A 257 12.54 9.41 -6.15
C ASN A 257 13.10 9.41 -4.72
N LEU A 258 12.24 9.32 -3.69
CA LEU A 258 12.65 9.19 -2.30
C LEU A 258 12.89 7.71 -1.93
N PHE A 259 14.08 7.40 -1.44
CA PHE A 259 14.50 6.05 -1.04
C PHE A 259 15.20 6.09 0.33
N ASN A 260 15.38 4.93 0.95
CA ASN A 260 16.38 4.77 2.02
C ASN A 260 17.73 4.32 1.45
N ARG A 261 18.78 4.29 2.29
CA ARG A 261 20.11 3.81 1.90
C ARG A 261 20.17 2.32 1.54
N GLN A 262 19.15 1.54 1.89
CA GLN A 262 19.02 0.14 1.47
C GLN A 262 18.42 0.00 0.06
N GLY A 263 18.15 1.12 -0.62
CA GLY A 263 17.75 1.14 -2.02
C GLY A 263 16.26 0.90 -2.25
N LEU A 264 15.42 0.89 -1.21
CA LEU A 264 13.97 0.69 -1.31
C LEU A 264 13.21 2.04 -1.30
N PRO A 265 12.16 2.18 -2.14
CA PRO A 265 11.41 3.43 -2.29
C PRO A 265 10.49 3.70 -1.11
N ALA A 266 10.24 4.98 -0.85
CA ALA A 266 9.25 5.41 0.12
C ALA A 266 7.83 5.14 -0.38
N SER A 267 6.93 4.82 0.55
CA SER A 267 5.51 4.64 0.25
C SER A 267 4.80 5.99 0.06
N SER A 268 3.80 6.06 -0.82
CA SER A 268 2.91 7.24 -0.91
C SER A 268 2.17 7.48 0.40
N PHE A 269 2.03 8.74 0.80
CA PHE A 269 1.29 9.10 2.01
C PHE A 269 0.67 10.49 1.91
N ARG A 270 -0.25 10.76 2.83
CA ARG A 270 -0.77 12.08 3.15
C ARG A 270 -0.78 12.26 4.66
N THR A 271 -0.67 13.50 5.14
CA THR A 271 -0.70 13.82 6.57
C THR A 271 -2.05 14.38 7.04
N ASP A 272 -2.95 14.67 6.09
CA ASP A 272 -4.33 15.10 6.35
C ASP A 272 -5.33 13.93 6.24
N ASP A 273 -6.49 14.07 6.89
CA ASP A 273 -7.62 13.14 6.75
C ASP A 273 -8.84 13.81 6.07
N TRP A 274 -8.61 14.89 5.30
CA TRP A 274 -9.66 15.62 4.59
C TRP A 274 -10.36 14.74 3.54
N GLU A 275 -11.62 15.08 3.23
CA GLU A 275 -12.36 14.36 2.20
C GLU A 275 -11.68 14.49 0.83
N MET A 276 -11.63 13.39 0.09
CA MET A 276 -11.11 13.39 -1.28
C MET A 276 -12.25 13.62 -2.27
N PRO A 277 -12.00 14.32 -3.39
CA PRO A 277 -12.97 14.44 -4.46
C PRO A 277 -13.46 13.05 -4.90
N LYS A 278 -14.78 12.87 -4.92
CA LYS A 278 -15.42 11.60 -5.30
C LYS A 278 -15.45 11.37 -6.82
N LYS A 279 -15.07 12.39 -7.61
CA LYS A 279 -15.01 12.39 -9.07
C LYS A 279 -13.87 13.29 -9.53
#